data_AF-A0A2A3AVV6-F1
#
_entry.id   AF-A0A2A3AVV6-F1
#
_cell.length_a   1.000
_cell.length_b   1.000
_cell.length_c   1.000
_cell.angle_alpha   90.00
_cell.angle_beta   90.00
_cell.angle_gamma   90.00
#
_symmetry.space_group_name_H-M   'P 1'
#
loop_
_entity.id
_entity.type
_entity.pdbx_description
1 polymer ?
#
loop_
_entity_poly.entity_id
_entity_poly.type
_entity_poly.pdbx_seq_one_letter_code
_entity_poly.pdbx_strand_id
1 'polypeptide(L)'
;MQSGLSANSSRAVLDLAISGLGMALAQGVYCAQALEAGRLVRPVARSLELRQPYCPTFSERGARRDIVAAFREWLIGECVRAVGSPALGAAAQRRL
;
A
#
# COMPACT_ATOMS: atom_id res chain seq x y z
N MET A 1 19.27 25.48 -0.47
CA MET A 1 18.67 24.25 0.08
C MET A 1 17.92 23.56 -1.05
N GLN A 2 18.46 22.49 -1.62
CA GLN A 2 17.71 21.68 -2.59
C GLN A 2 16.75 20.80 -1.79
N SER A 3 15.45 21.05 -1.89
CA SER A 3 14.45 20.10 -1.41
C SER A 3 14.52 18.86 -2.31
N GLY A 4 14.53 17.67 -1.72
CA GLY A 4 14.34 16.43 -2.47
C GLY A 4 13.04 16.47 -3.29
N LEU A 5 12.94 15.61 -4.31
CA LEU A 5 11.73 15.50 -5.13
C LEU A 5 10.50 15.30 -4.22
N SER A 6 9.50 16.18 -4.35
CA SER A 6 8.24 16.07 -3.63
C SER A 6 7.11 15.79 -4.61
N ALA A 7 6.18 14.92 -4.20
CA ALA A 7 4.95 14.65 -4.91
C ALA A 7 3.79 14.61 -3.92
N ASN A 8 2.60 15.00 -4.36
CA ASN A 8 1.44 15.18 -3.50
C ASN A 8 0.52 13.94 -3.41
N SER A 9 0.90 12.81 -4.04
CA SER A 9 0.15 11.57 -3.98
C SER A 9 1.07 10.39 -3.69
N SER A 10 0.59 9.42 -2.90
CA SER A 10 1.34 8.20 -2.58
C SER A 10 1.74 7.42 -3.83
N ARG A 11 0.90 7.46 -4.88
CA ARG A 11 1.20 6.80 -6.16
C ARG A 11 2.37 7.46 -6.88
N ALA A 12 2.37 8.78 -6.99
CA ALA A 12 3.48 9.49 -7.64
C ALA A 12 4.80 9.28 -6.88
N VAL A 13 4.78 9.27 -5.55
CA VAL A 13 5.96 8.97 -4.72
C VAL A 13 6.46 7.53 -4.95
N LEU A 14 5.55 6.56 -5.10
CA LEU A 14 5.90 5.19 -5.45
C LEU A 14 6.50 5.06 -6.85
N ASP A 15 5.94 5.74 -7.85
CA ASP A 15 6.45 5.72 -9.22
C ASP A 15 7.87 6.31 -9.28
N LEU A 16 8.16 7.35 -8.50
CA LEU A 16 9.51 7.91 -8.34
C LEU A 16 10.48 6.89 -7.72
N ALA A 17 10.06 6.19 -6.66
CA ALA A 17 10.89 5.17 -6.01
C ALA A 17 11.15 3.96 -6.93
N ILE A 18 10.12 3.50 -7.67
CA ILE A 18 10.25 2.44 -8.67
C ILE A 18 11.23 2.85 -9.78
N SER A 19 11.22 4.13 -10.15
CA SER A 19 12.14 4.69 -11.16
C SER A 19 13.56 4.93 -10.62
N GLY A 20 13.86 4.55 -9.37
CA GLY A 20 15.18 4.72 -8.76
C GLY A 20 15.50 6.14 -8.32
N LEU A 21 14.51 7.04 -8.25
CA LEU A 21 14.70 8.45 -7.89
C LEU A 21 14.68 8.70 -6.38
N GLY A 22 14.62 7.66 -5.55
CA GLY A 22 14.70 7.77 -4.09
C GLY A 22 13.99 6.64 -3.34
N MET A 23 13.69 6.91 -2.06
CA MET A 23 12.91 6.03 -1.18
C MET A 23 11.53 6.63 -0.90
N ALA A 24 10.53 5.76 -0.75
CA ALA A 24 9.17 6.12 -0.43
C ALA A 24 8.73 5.51 0.90
N LEU A 25 8.06 6.29 1.74
CA LEU A 25 7.18 5.74 2.77
C LEU A 25 5.83 5.45 2.11
N ALA A 26 5.38 4.21 2.18
CA ALA A 26 4.16 3.77 1.53
C ALA A 26 3.36 2.83 2.43
N GLN A 27 2.05 2.85 2.23
CA GLN A 27 1.14 1.89 2.86
C GLN A 27 1.15 0.59 2.08
N GLY A 28 1.13 -0.54 2.80
CA GLY A 28 1.29 -1.88 2.21
C GLY A 28 0.35 -2.16 1.04
N VAL A 29 -0.89 -1.66 1.12
CA VAL A 29 -1.91 -1.80 0.06
C VAL A 29 -1.45 -1.23 -1.30
N TYR A 30 -0.55 -0.25 -1.32
CA TYR A 30 -0.06 0.36 -2.57
C TYR A 30 1.24 -0.27 -3.09
N CYS A 31 2.03 -0.94 -2.25
CA CYS A 31 3.37 -1.40 -2.60
C CYS A 31 3.57 -2.92 -2.57
N ALA A 32 2.62 -3.69 -2.02
CA ALA A 32 2.71 -5.15 -1.92
C ALA A 32 3.13 -5.81 -3.25
N GLN A 33 2.40 -5.54 -4.33
CA GLN A 33 2.69 -6.12 -5.64
C GLN A 33 4.06 -5.69 -6.20
N ALA A 34 4.47 -4.45 -5.95
CA ALA A 34 5.77 -3.97 -6.41
C ALA A 34 6.93 -4.62 -5.64
N LEU A 35 6.74 -4.94 -4.36
CA LEU A 35 7.68 -5.71 -3.55
C LEU A 35 7.73 -7.18 -3.99
N GLU A 36 6.58 -7.81 -4.21
CA GLU A 36 6.47 -9.19 -4.70
C GLU A 36 7.16 -9.36 -6.06
N ALA A 37 6.99 -8.40 -6.96
CA ALA A 37 7.61 -8.38 -8.28
C ALA A 37 9.11 -7.99 -8.25
N GLY A 38 9.67 -7.67 -7.08
CA GLY A 38 11.06 -7.24 -6.94
C GLY A 38 11.39 -5.87 -7.56
N ARG A 39 10.37 -5.09 -7.93
CA ARG A 39 10.54 -3.71 -8.44
C ARG A 39 10.84 -2.72 -7.33
N LEU A 40 10.43 -3.05 -6.11
CA LEU A 40 10.82 -2.35 -4.90
C LEU A 40 11.46 -3.34 -3.93
N VAL A 41 12.27 -2.80 -3.03
CA VAL A 41 12.76 -3.51 -1.85
C VAL A 41 12.34 -2.72 -0.61
N ARG A 42 12.20 -3.40 0.53
CA ARG A 42 11.92 -2.76 1.82
C ARG A 42 13.22 -2.66 2.64
N PRO A 43 13.94 -1.52 2.61
CA PRO A 43 15.21 -1.39 3.30
C PRO A 43 15.07 -1.32 4.84
N VAL A 44 13.89 -0.95 5.34
CA VAL A 44 13.60 -0.79 6.77
C VAL A 44 12.46 -1.72 7.17
N ALA A 45 12.74 -2.65 8.09
CA ALA A 45 11.76 -3.64 8.56
C ALA A 45 10.61 -3.05 9.39
N ARG A 46 10.82 -1.85 9.95
CA ARG A 46 9.86 -1.21 10.84
C ARG A 46 8.68 -0.65 10.06
N SER A 47 7.47 -1.08 10.42
CA SER A 47 6.22 -0.48 10.02
C SER A 47 5.71 0.49 11.09
N LEU A 48 4.89 1.45 10.65
CA LEU A 48 4.12 2.32 11.52
C LEU A 48 2.65 1.98 11.34
N GLU A 49 1.91 1.88 12.44
CA GLU A 49 0.46 1.80 12.38
C GLU A 49 -0.11 3.14 11.94
N LEU A 50 -1.08 3.09 11.03
CA LEU A 50 -1.83 4.27 10.63
C LEU A 50 -2.71 4.71 11.80
N ARG A 51 -2.65 6.00 12.16
CA ARG A 51 -3.53 6.56 13.20
C ARG A 51 -5.01 6.47 12.84
N GLN A 52 -5.33 6.39 11.55
CA GLN A 52 -6.69 6.25 11.04
C GLN A 52 -6.73 5.12 10.01
N PRO A 53 -7.60 4.11 10.20
CA PRO A 53 -7.76 3.04 9.23
C PRO A 53 -8.44 3.55 7.95
N TYR A 54 -8.21 2.84 6.85
CA TYR A 54 -8.97 3.06 5.62
C TYR A 54 -10.37 2.48 5.74
N CYS A 55 -11.38 3.36 5.75
CA CYS A 55 -12.78 2.96 5.84
C CYS A 55 -13.49 3.23 4.50
N PRO A 56 -13.97 2.19 3.80
CA PRO A 56 -14.78 2.41 2.61
C PRO A 56 -16.13 3.04 3.00
N THR A 57 -16.54 4.08 2.28
CA THR A 57 -17.79 4.81 2.52
C THR A 57 -18.84 4.41 1.48
N PHE A 58 -20.05 4.13 1.95
CA PHE A 58 -21.18 3.75 1.12
C PHE A 58 -22.40 4.56 1.53
N SER A 59 -23.26 4.90 0.57
CA SER A 59 -24.56 5.47 0.91
C SER A 59 -25.45 4.38 1.50
N GLU A 60 -26.30 4.75 2.47
CA GLU A 60 -27.23 3.79 3.09
C GLU A 60 -28.12 3.07 2.06
N ARG A 61 -28.60 3.81 1.06
CA ARG A 61 -29.41 3.25 -0.04
C ARG A 61 -28.60 2.30 -0.92
N GLY A 62 -27.32 2.61 -1.17
CA GLY A 62 -26.43 1.76 -1.95
C GLY A 62 -26.10 0.46 -1.22
N ALA A 63 -25.85 0.53 0.09
CA ALA A 63 -25.48 -0.61 0.92
C ALA A 63 -26.56 -1.72 0.98
N ARG A 64 -27.83 -1.38 0.70
CA ARG A 64 -28.94 -2.36 0.64
C ARG A 64 -28.99 -3.16 -0.66
N ARG A 65 -28.19 -2.83 -1.67
CA ARG A 65 -28.14 -3.57 -2.93
C ARG A 65 -27.16 -4.73 -2.80
N ASP A 66 -27.60 -5.93 -3.15
CA ASP A 66 -26.78 -7.15 -3.05
C ASP A 66 -25.44 -7.02 -3.78
N ILE A 67 -25.44 -6.39 -4.97
CA ILE A 67 -24.22 -6.14 -5.73
C ILE A 67 -23.21 -5.25 -5.00
N VAL A 68 -23.69 -4.27 -4.21
CA VAL A 68 -22.82 -3.39 -3.43
C VAL A 68 -22.27 -4.13 -2.21
N ALA A 69 -23.07 -4.98 -1.58
CA ALA A 69 -22.62 -5.84 -0.49
C ALA A 69 -21.53 -6.81 -0.97
N ALA A 70 -21.76 -7.50 -2.09
CA ALA A 70 -20.80 -8.41 -2.71
C ALA A 70 -19.50 -7.70 -3.09
N PHE A 71 -19.61 -6.51 -3.71
CA PHE A 71 -18.42 -5.71 -4.04
C PHE A 71 -17.65 -5.25 -2.80
N ARG A 72 -18.35 -4.83 -1.73
CA ARG A 72 -17.72 -4.43 -0.47
C ARG A 72 -16.94 -5.58 0.14
N GLU A 73 -17.53 -6.77 0.21
CA GLU A 73 -16.88 -7.96 0.74
C GLU A 73 -15.64 -8.33 -0.06
N TRP A 74 -15.77 -8.37 -1.39
CA TRP A 74 -14.65 -8.60 -2.30
C TRP A 74 -13.54 -7.56 -2.11
N LEU A 75 -13.86 -6.26 -2.07
CA LEU A 75 -12.89 -5.18 -1.93
C LEU A 75 -12.12 -5.29 -0.61
N ILE A 76 -12.81 -5.59 0.49
CA ILE A 76 -12.18 -5.81 1.79
C ILE A 76 -11.25 -7.02 1.72
N GLY A 77 -11.68 -8.11 1.08
CA GLY A 77 -10.87 -9.29 0.84
C GLY A 77 -9.58 -8.97 0.08
N GLU A 78 -9.66 -8.19 -1.00
CA GLU A 78 -8.49 -7.76 -1.77
C GLU A 78 -7.55 -6.88 -0.95
N CYS A 79 -8.08 -5.95 -0.15
CA CYS A 79 -7.26 -5.12 0.76
C CYS A 79 -6.54 -5.97 1.81
N VAL A 80 -7.22 -6.95 2.41
CA VAL A 80 -6.63 -7.87 3.38
C VAL A 80 -5.54 -8.72 2.72
N ARG A 81 -5.80 -9.26 1.52
CA ARG A 81 -4.80 -10.01 0.75
C ARG A 81 -3.56 -9.16 0.44
N ALA A 82 -3.74 -7.92 0.01
CA ALA A 82 -2.64 -7.02 -0.32
C ALA A 82 -1.78 -6.71 0.92
N VAL A 83 -2.41 -6.34 2.05
CA VAL A 83 -1.68 -6.00 3.29
C VAL A 83 -1.09 -7.25 3.96
N GLY A 84 -1.70 -8.42 3.76
CA GLY A 84 -1.20 -9.72 4.21
C GLY A 84 -0.10 -10.32 3.35
N SER A 85 0.37 -9.62 2.30
CA SER A 85 1.45 -10.10 1.45
C SER A 85 2.70 -10.46 2.27
N PRO A 86 3.30 -11.65 2.06
CA PRO A 86 4.55 -12.02 2.71
C PRO A 86 5.70 -11.03 2.44
N ALA A 87 5.66 -10.33 1.29
CA ALA A 87 6.65 -9.32 0.93
C ALA A 87 6.60 -8.08 1.84
N LEU A 88 5.47 -7.85 2.52
CA LEU A 88 5.33 -6.83 3.57
C LEU A 88 5.71 -7.37 4.96
N GLY A 89 5.71 -8.67 5.20
CA GLY A 89 6.06 -9.29 6.48
C GLY A 89 7.55 -9.55 6.63
N ALA A 90 8.18 -10.10 5.59
CA ALA A 90 9.58 -10.48 5.62
C ALA A 90 10.49 -9.32 5.20
N ALA A 91 11.01 -8.58 6.17
CA ALA A 91 12.37 -8.05 5.98
C ALA A 91 13.28 -9.28 6.01
N ALA A 92 13.47 -9.93 4.87
CA ALA A 92 14.56 -10.88 4.72
C ALA A 92 15.84 -10.10 5.03
N GLN A 93 16.39 -10.38 6.20
CA GLN A 93 17.76 -10.06 6.59
C GLN A 93 18.69 -10.43 5.43
N ARG A 94 18.98 -9.48 4.53
CA ARG A 94 20.19 -9.50 3.74
C ARG A 94 21.09 -8.43 4.32
N ARG A 95 21.75 -8.82 5.41
CA ARG A 95 23.01 -8.21 5.82
C ARG A 95 23.94 -8.31 4.61
N LEU A 96 24.30 -7.16 4.05
CA LEU A 96 25.63 -6.99 3.46
C LEU A 96 26.55 -6.51 4.58
#